data_AF-R7B3D1-F1
#
_entry.id   AF-R7B3D1-F1
#
_cell.length_a   1.000
_cell.length_b   1.000
_cell.length_c   1.000
_cell.angle_alpha   90.00
_cell.angle_beta   90.00
_cell.angle_gamma   90.00
#
_symmetry.space_group_name_H-M   'P 1'
#
loop_
_entity.id
_entity.type
_entity.pdbx_description
1 polymer ?
#
loop_
_entity_poly.entity_id
_entity_poly.type
_entity_poly.pdbx_seq_one_letter_code
_entity_poly.pdbx_strand_id
1 'polypeptide(L)'
;MSNAIKYTPEGGTIDITLEEKNAGSAKIAQYDFTVKDNGIGMSKEYLPHVFDAFSRAERKEVAEQQGTGLGMPIALSAARMMNGDIEVESELGKGSTFTATVFLKIAELDESVYEEFIDLPVLIVDDDEVVCESTHIMLRDLGMKPEYVLSGREAVDRLVDAEAAGEQFFAVIIDWIMPGMDGVQTIREIRKRTNGDVPIIVISAYDWTEIEKEARQAGASFFVSKPLFKSRLKQLFVELLGAEPAQKDIEEKLDVSEVDLSGKRGLLAEDNDLNAEVAAAFLEAAGFELERALNGQEAFEMVRDHEPGYYDCVFMDMQMPVMNGLDATRAIRDLPREDTDYDALPIFAMTANAFVDDVRKTKEAGMNGHFAKPLDFTVLLTTLHQQLK
;
A
#
# COMPACT_ATOMS: atom_id res chain seq x y z
N MET A 1 8.01 10.60 -4.46
CA MET A 1 9.31 10.01 -4.08
C MET A 1 10.03 9.36 -5.26
N SER A 2 9.45 8.38 -5.96
CA SER A 2 10.10 7.69 -7.09
C SER A 2 10.65 8.65 -8.16
N ASN A 3 9.92 9.72 -8.50
CA ASN A 3 10.39 10.76 -9.41
C ASN A 3 11.65 11.49 -8.89
N ALA A 4 11.72 11.80 -7.60
CA ALA A 4 12.91 12.43 -7.01
C ALA A 4 14.13 11.51 -7.13
N ILE A 5 13.98 10.21 -6.87
CA ILE A 5 15.06 9.21 -7.03
C ILE A 5 15.51 9.12 -8.49
N LYS A 6 14.55 9.11 -9.42
CA LYS A 6 14.80 8.97 -10.85
C LYS A 6 15.55 10.18 -11.44
N TYR A 7 15.23 11.39 -10.99
CA TYR A 7 15.70 12.64 -11.57
C TYR A 7 16.81 13.34 -10.77
N THR A 8 17.22 12.75 -9.65
CA THR A 8 18.38 13.20 -8.87
C THR A 8 19.60 12.37 -9.27
N PRO A 9 20.69 13.01 -9.75
CA PRO A 9 21.91 12.30 -10.10
C PRO A 9 22.55 11.59 -8.90
N GLU A 10 23.42 10.62 -9.18
CA GLU A 10 24.19 9.90 -8.16
C GLU A 10 24.97 10.90 -7.25
N GLY A 11 24.88 10.69 -5.94
CA GLY A 11 25.43 11.60 -4.93
C GLY A 11 24.58 12.84 -4.63
N GLY A 12 23.40 12.98 -5.25
CA GLY A 12 22.41 13.99 -4.87
C GLY A 12 21.67 13.64 -3.57
N THR A 13 20.86 14.58 -3.10
CA THR A 13 20.15 14.51 -1.82
C THR A 13 18.65 14.65 -2.02
N ILE A 14 17.89 13.80 -1.34
CA ILE A 14 16.43 13.85 -1.31
C ILE A 14 16.01 13.97 0.16
N ASP A 15 15.35 15.06 0.49
CA ASP A 15 14.79 15.30 1.81
C ASP A 15 13.29 15.00 1.79
N ILE A 16 12.81 14.26 2.79
CA ILE A 16 11.39 13.98 2.97
C ILE A 16 11.00 14.49 4.34
N THR A 17 9.99 15.35 4.39
CA THR A 17 9.41 15.84 5.64
C THR A 17 7.92 15.58 5.68
N LEU A 18 7.42 15.26 6.86
CA LEU A 18 6.00 15.13 7.16
C LEU A 18 5.69 16.11 8.29
N GLU A 19 4.77 17.03 8.04
CA GLU A 19 4.30 17.97 9.06
C GLU A 19 2.80 17.76 9.31
N GLU A 20 2.44 17.57 10.58
CA GLU A 20 1.04 17.60 11.01
C GLU A 20 0.63 19.03 11.36
N LYS A 21 -0.46 19.50 10.76
CA LYS A 21 -1.07 20.81 11.01
C LYS A 21 -2.50 20.64 11.48
N ASN A 22 -2.92 21.54 12.36
CA ASN A 22 -4.30 21.58 12.83
C ASN A 22 -5.23 22.02 11.68
N ALA A 23 -6.18 21.17 11.30
CA ALA A 23 -7.17 21.46 10.24
C ALA A 23 -8.43 22.19 10.78
N GLY A 24 -8.36 22.81 11.95
CA GLY A 24 -9.50 23.48 12.60
C GLY A 24 -10.52 22.52 13.24
N SER A 25 -10.19 21.23 13.34
CA SER A 25 -11.02 20.17 13.91
C SER A 25 -10.20 19.28 14.83
N ALA A 26 -10.79 18.82 15.93
CA ALA A 26 -10.13 17.87 16.84
C ALA A 26 -10.11 16.43 16.30
N LYS A 27 -10.80 16.14 15.19
CA LYS A 27 -10.93 14.79 14.61
C LYS A 27 -10.23 14.62 13.27
N ILE A 28 -9.78 15.72 12.66
CA ILE A 28 -9.15 15.73 11.34
C ILE A 28 -7.91 16.61 11.45
N ALA A 29 -6.78 16.10 10.98
CA ALA A 29 -5.55 16.86 10.85
C ALA A 29 -5.17 16.98 9.37
N GLN A 30 -4.47 18.06 9.05
CA GLN A 30 -3.84 18.27 7.77
C GLN A 30 -2.42 17.70 7.85
N TYR A 31 -2.01 16.94 6.84
CA TYR A 31 -0.68 16.39 6.74
C TYR A 31 -0.03 16.89 5.46
N ASP A 32 1.12 17.56 5.60
CA ASP A 32 1.90 18.04 4.48
C ASP A 32 3.13 17.13 4.30
N PHE A 33 3.12 16.36 3.22
CA PHE A 33 4.24 15.53 2.80
C PHE A 33 5.09 16.33 1.82
N THR A 34 6.27 16.76 2.24
CA THR A 34 7.20 17.47 1.37
C THR A 34 8.30 16.51 0.90
N VAL A 35 8.50 16.43 -0.41
CA VAL A 35 9.61 15.73 -1.03
C VAL A 35 10.44 16.77 -1.78
N LYS A 36 11.67 16.97 -1.33
CA LYS A 36 12.60 17.91 -1.91
C LYS A 36 13.81 17.18 -2.47
N ASP A 37 14.20 17.49 -3.69
CA ASP A 37 15.41 16.99 -4.33
C ASP A 37 16.31 18.14 -4.78
N ASN A 38 17.60 17.86 -4.94
CA ASN A 38 18.56 18.76 -5.61
C ASN A 38 18.90 18.29 -7.04
N GLY A 39 17.97 17.59 -7.69
CA GLY A 39 18.15 17.01 -9.01
C GLY A 39 18.07 18.02 -10.16
N ILE A 40 17.69 17.54 -11.34
CA ILE A 40 17.72 18.32 -12.58
C ILE A 40 16.75 19.51 -12.62
N GLY A 41 15.73 19.52 -11.76
CA GLY A 41 14.65 20.50 -11.75
C GLY A 41 13.84 20.59 -13.04
N MET A 42 12.91 21.53 -13.11
CA MET A 42 12.00 21.76 -14.23
C MET A 42 12.05 23.21 -14.72
N SER A 43 11.72 23.42 -16.00
CA SER A 43 11.63 24.76 -16.57
C SER A 43 10.31 25.43 -16.21
N LYS A 44 10.27 26.77 -16.25
CA LYS A 44 9.06 27.54 -15.96
C LYS A 44 7.93 27.25 -16.95
N GLU A 45 8.28 26.86 -18.18
CA GLU A 45 7.33 26.50 -19.23
C GLU A 45 6.72 25.13 -18.98
N TYR A 46 7.46 24.19 -18.40
CA TYR A 46 6.97 22.83 -18.15
C TYR A 46 6.21 22.71 -16.81
N LEU A 47 6.55 23.51 -15.81
CA LEU A 47 5.94 23.48 -14.48
C LEU A 47 4.39 23.43 -14.50
N PRO A 48 3.67 24.22 -15.30
CA PRO A 48 2.20 24.16 -15.37
C PRO A 48 1.67 22.83 -15.91
N HIS A 49 2.47 22.11 -16.69
CA HIS A 49 2.10 20.88 -17.38
C HIS A 49 2.57 19.61 -16.67
N VAL A 50 3.18 19.72 -15.49
CA VAL A 50 3.73 18.57 -14.77
C VAL A 50 2.66 17.58 -14.31
N PHE A 51 1.42 18.06 -14.15
CA PHE A 51 0.27 17.25 -13.75
C PHE A 51 -0.64 16.88 -14.92
N ASP A 52 -0.30 17.25 -16.16
CA ASP A 52 -1.05 16.87 -17.34
C ASP A 52 -0.77 15.40 -17.71
N ALA A 53 -1.81 14.65 -18.06
CA ALA A 53 -1.66 13.26 -18.46
C ALA A 53 -0.74 13.12 -19.69
N PHE A 54 0.16 12.14 -19.65
CA PHE A 54 1.15 11.85 -20.70
C PHE A 54 2.16 12.96 -20.98
N SER A 55 2.15 14.05 -20.20
CA SER A 55 3.08 15.16 -20.32
C SER A 55 4.50 14.74 -19.94
N ARG A 56 5.48 15.19 -20.73
CA ARG A 56 6.91 14.96 -20.49
C ARG A 56 7.70 16.20 -20.88
N ALA A 57 8.72 16.53 -20.09
CA ALA A 57 9.66 17.58 -20.46
C ALA A 57 10.47 17.14 -21.69
N GLU A 58 10.40 17.89 -22.79
CA GLU A 58 11.16 17.60 -24.02
C GLU A 58 12.67 17.76 -23.80
N ARG A 59 13.36 16.68 -23.39
CA ARG A 59 14.82 16.67 -23.29
C ARG A 59 15.43 15.43 -23.93
N LYS A 60 16.37 15.67 -24.85
CA LYS A 60 17.18 14.65 -25.52
C LYS A 60 18.11 13.88 -24.56
N GLU A 61 18.38 14.42 -23.37
CA GLU A 61 19.26 13.84 -22.35
C GLU A 61 18.53 12.92 -21.36
N VAL A 62 17.19 12.97 -21.32
CA VAL A 62 16.32 12.15 -20.41
C VAL A 62 15.55 11.08 -21.20
N ALA A 63 15.76 11.00 -22.52
CA ALA A 63 15.07 10.09 -23.42
C ALA A 63 15.31 8.59 -23.09
N GLU A 64 16.33 8.26 -22.31
CA GLU A 64 16.64 6.90 -21.90
C GLU A 64 15.84 6.42 -20.68
N GLN A 65 15.18 7.33 -19.94
CA GLN A 65 14.47 6.96 -18.72
C GLN A 65 12.97 6.73 -18.94
N GLN A 66 12.58 5.47 -19.18
CA GLN A 66 11.20 5.01 -19.37
C GLN A 66 10.24 5.45 -18.25
N GLY A 67 9.03 5.88 -18.62
CA GLY A 67 7.93 6.19 -17.70
C GLY A 67 6.75 6.75 -18.46
N THR A 68 5.51 6.36 -18.14
CA THR A 68 4.31 6.67 -18.94
C THR A 68 3.96 8.16 -18.98
N GLY A 69 4.35 8.94 -17.97
CA GLY A 69 3.92 10.33 -17.78
C GLY A 69 2.62 10.44 -16.96
N LEU A 70 2.17 9.34 -16.34
CA LEU A 70 0.89 9.30 -15.61
C LEU A 70 1.04 9.48 -14.09
N GLY A 71 2.23 9.25 -13.53
CA GLY A 71 2.41 9.21 -12.08
C GLY A 71 2.04 10.51 -11.35
N MET A 72 2.30 11.67 -11.96
CA MET A 72 1.98 12.98 -11.37
C MET A 72 0.48 13.31 -11.40
N PRO A 73 -0.23 13.16 -12.54
CA PRO A 73 -1.69 13.27 -12.57
C PRO A 73 -2.38 12.36 -11.56
N ILE A 74 -1.93 11.10 -11.45
CA ILE A 74 -2.49 10.12 -10.49
C ILE A 74 -2.31 10.60 -9.05
N ALA A 75 -1.09 11.03 -8.69
CA ALA A 75 -0.81 11.51 -7.34
C ALA A 75 -1.67 12.72 -6.98
N LEU A 76 -1.82 13.67 -7.92
CA LEU A 76 -2.67 14.85 -7.72
C LEU A 76 -4.14 14.48 -7.51
N SER A 77 -4.66 13.56 -8.32
CA SER A 77 -6.03 13.05 -8.18
C SER A 77 -6.25 12.42 -6.80
N ALA A 78 -5.34 11.57 -6.35
CA ALA A 78 -5.42 10.93 -5.05
C ALA A 78 -5.41 11.95 -3.89
N ALA A 79 -4.52 12.95 -3.94
CA ALA A 79 -4.49 14.02 -2.94
C ALA A 79 -5.80 14.80 -2.89
N ARG A 80 -6.38 15.14 -4.05
CA ARG A 80 -7.66 15.85 -4.15
C ARG A 80 -8.85 15.04 -3.66
N MET A 81 -8.87 13.72 -3.90
CA MET A 81 -9.87 12.82 -3.31
C MET A 81 -9.83 12.83 -1.77
N MET A 82 -8.66 13.14 -1.19
CA MET A 82 -8.45 13.29 0.25
C MET A 82 -8.62 14.76 0.72
N ASN A 83 -9.36 15.57 -0.06
CA ASN A 83 -9.60 17.01 0.15
C ASN A 83 -8.32 17.87 0.23
N GLY A 84 -7.20 17.35 -0.27
CA GLY A 84 -5.92 18.03 -0.31
C GLY A 84 -5.54 18.50 -1.72
N ASP A 85 -4.26 18.75 -1.92
CA ASP A 85 -3.70 19.15 -3.23
C ASP A 85 -2.20 18.84 -3.29
N ILE A 86 -1.57 19.01 -4.45
CA ILE A 86 -0.11 18.94 -4.59
C ILE A 86 0.40 20.26 -5.16
N GLU A 87 1.26 20.92 -4.40
CA GLU A 87 2.01 22.09 -4.84
C GLU A 87 3.41 21.68 -5.30
N VAL A 88 3.94 22.42 -6.28
CA VAL A 88 5.26 22.17 -6.85
C VAL A 88 6.03 23.47 -7.00
N GLU A 89 7.25 23.48 -6.48
CA GLU A 89 8.26 24.50 -6.72
C GLU A 89 9.47 23.84 -7.37
N SER A 90 9.95 24.37 -8.49
CA SER A 90 11.15 23.83 -9.12
C SER A 90 11.90 24.90 -9.87
N GLU A 91 13.22 24.79 -9.88
CA GLU A 91 14.07 25.60 -10.73
C GLU A 91 15.06 24.71 -11.46
N LEU A 92 15.20 24.97 -12.75
CA LEU A 92 16.06 24.18 -13.60
C LEU A 92 17.52 24.17 -13.13
N GLY A 93 18.04 22.96 -12.91
CA GLY A 93 19.39 22.70 -12.42
C GLY A 93 19.57 22.90 -10.90
N LYS A 94 18.50 23.18 -10.15
CA LYS A 94 18.54 23.36 -8.69
C LYS A 94 17.68 22.34 -7.92
N GLY A 95 16.90 21.54 -8.62
CA GLY A 95 16.01 20.53 -8.04
C GLY A 95 14.56 20.99 -7.93
N SER A 96 13.77 20.20 -7.18
CA SER A 96 12.33 20.41 -7.05
C SER A 96 11.87 20.14 -5.62
N THR A 97 10.78 20.80 -5.23
CA THR A 97 10.04 20.56 -3.99
C THR A 97 8.59 20.29 -4.37
N PHE A 98 8.10 19.12 -3.99
CA PHE A 98 6.68 18.78 -4.08
C PHE A 98 6.09 18.70 -2.69
N THR A 99 4.99 19.40 -2.45
CA THR A 99 4.25 19.37 -1.20
C THR A 99 2.88 18.79 -1.46
N ALA A 100 2.68 17.53 -1.05
CA ALA A 100 1.37 16.89 -1.10
C ALA A 100 0.66 17.07 0.24
N THR A 101 -0.43 17.81 0.22
CA THR A 101 -1.30 18.02 1.37
C THR A 101 -2.44 17.01 1.32
N VAL A 102 -2.77 16.39 2.46
CA VAL A 102 -3.96 15.53 2.61
C VAL A 102 -4.62 15.75 3.96
N PHE A 103 -5.93 15.49 4.04
CA PHE A 103 -6.68 15.59 5.29
C PHE A 103 -7.09 14.20 5.75
N LEU A 104 -6.60 13.81 6.94
CA LEU A 104 -6.84 12.49 7.50
C LEU A 104 -7.58 12.61 8.83
N LYS A 105 -8.46 11.65 9.07
CA LYS A 105 -9.05 11.49 10.41
C LYS A 105 -7.92 11.11 11.36
N ILE A 106 -7.85 11.83 12.47
CA ILE A 106 -6.97 11.44 13.57
C ILE A 106 -7.52 10.13 14.10
N ALA A 107 -6.71 9.07 14.03
CA ALA A 107 -7.09 7.80 14.59
C ALA A 107 -7.29 8.00 16.10
N GLU A 108 -8.43 7.54 16.62
CA GLU A 108 -8.52 7.24 18.05
C GLU A 108 -7.50 6.12 18.26
N LEU A 109 -6.33 6.46 18.80
CA LEU A 109 -5.35 5.47 19.19
C LEU A 109 -6.06 4.58 20.19
N ASP A 110 -6.17 3.29 19.85
CA ASP A 110 -6.55 2.27 20.81
C ASP A 110 -5.44 2.26 21.87
N GLU A 111 -5.65 3.03 22.94
CA GLU A 111 -4.77 3.14 24.11
C GLU A 111 -4.79 1.86 24.95
N SER A 112 -5.42 0.78 24.46
CA SER A 112 -5.27 -0.53 25.08
C SER A 112 -3.79 -0.88 25.12
N VAL A 113 -3.16 -0.67 26.27
CA VAL A 113 -1.92 -1.35 26.62
C VAL A 113 -2.26 -2.82 26.51
N TYR A 114 -1.69 -3.49 25.52
CA TYR A 114 -1.84 -4.93 25.39
C TYR A 114 -1.12 -5.53 26.60
N GLU A 115 -1.91 -5.96 27.58
CA GLU A 115 -1.38 -6.55 28.82
C GLU A 115 -0.41 -7.70 28.50
N GLU A 116 -0.60 -8.35 27.35
CA GLU A 116 0.22 -9.44 26.83
C GLU A 116 1.64 -9.02 26.43
N PHE A 117 1.89 -7.74 26.11
CA PHE A 117 3.21 -7.24 25.71
C PHE A 117 4.01 -6.65 26.86
N ILE A 118 3.37 -6.41 28.00
CA ILE A 118 3.98 -5.72 29.14
C ILE A 118 5.25 -6.46 29.55
N ASP A 119 6.33 -5.71 29.69
CA ASP A 119 7.62 -6.18 30.19
C ASP A 119 8.32 -7.25 29.32
N LEU A 120 7.81 -7.56 28.12
CA LEU A 120 8.48 -8.50 27.21
C LEU A 120 9.79 -7.91 26.67
N PRO A 121 10.94 -8.59 26.86
CA PRO A 121 12.24 -8.10 26.42
C PRO A 121 12.41 -8.26 24.90
N VAL A 122 12.81 -7.19 24.21
CA VAL A 122 13.06 -7.19 22.75
C VAL A 122 14.45 -6.62 22.49
N LEU A 123 15.26 -7.30 21.67
CA LEU A 123 16.56 -6.81 21.25
C LEU A 123 16.47 -6.21 19.85
N ILE A 124 16.91 -4.96 19.68
CA ILE A 124 17.01 -4.26 18.40
C ILE A 124 18.48 -4.27 17.96
N VAL A 125 18.74 -4.53 16.69
CA VAL A 125 20.07 -4.59 16.09
C VAL A 125 20.05 -3.79 14.80
N ASP A 126 20.62 -2.59 14.79
CA ASP A 126 20.69 -1.70 13.63
C ASP A 126 21.94 -0.81 13.79
N ASP A 127 22.70 -0.57 12.73
CA ASP A 127 23.91 0.27 12.80
C ASP A 127 23.59 1.77 12.82
N ASP A 128 22.34 2.14 12.57
CA ASP A 128 21.82 3.49 12.72
C ASP A 128 21.21 3.69 14.11
N GLU A 129 21.91 4.46 14.95
CA GLU A 129 21.47 4.80 16.32
C GLU A 129 20.12 5.53 16.33
N VAL A 130 19.81 6.35 15.32
CA VAL A 130 18.54 7.08 15.24
C VAL A 130 17.37 6.11 14.99
N VAL A 131 17.58 5.09 14.16
CA VAL A 131 16.60 4.03 13.91
C VAL A 131 16.39 3.18 15.16
N CYS A 132 17.47 2.87 15.88
CA CYS A 132 17.42 2.19 17.18
C CYS A 132 16.59 2.98 18.21
N GLU A 133 16.86 4.27 18.39
CA GLU A 133 16.14 5.12 19.32
C GLU A 133 14.65 5.25 18.96
N SER A 134 14.34 5.45 17.67
CA SER A 134 12.96 5.52 17.19
C SER A 134 12.19 4.22 17.46
N THR A 135 12.81 3.07 17.18
CA THR A 135 12.23 1.75 17.43
C THR A 135 12.09 1.47 18.92
N HIS A 136 13.06 1.90 19.74
CA HIS A 136 13.01 1.79 21.20
C HIS A 136 11.79 2.53 21.75
N ILE A 137 11.57 3.78 21.35
CA ILE A 137 10.41 4.58 21.80
C ILE A 137 9.10 3.87 21.41
N MET A 138 9.00 3.40 20.17
CA MET A 138 7.81 2.71 19.68
C MET A 138 7.48 1.43 20.48
N LEU A 139 8.49 0.64 20.83
CA LEU A 139 8.32 -0.57 21.64
C LEU A 139 8.00 -0.26 23.11
N ARG A 140 8.58 0.81 23.68
CA ARG A 140 8.19 1.32 25.01
C ARG A 140 6.73 1.75 25.05
N ASP A 141 6.24 2.40 24.00
CA ASP A 141 4.84 2.80 23.86
C ASP A 141 3.87 1.61 23.66
N LEU A 142 4.40 0.41 23.40
CA LEU A 142 3.66 -0.86 23.42
C LEU A 142 3.73 -1.57 24.78
N GLY A 143 4.45 -1.01 25.76
CA GLY A 143 4.64 -1.59 27.09
C GLY A 143 5.82 -2.57 27.22
N MET A 144 6.63 -2.75 26.16
CA MET A 144 7.71 -3.73 26.11
C MET A 144 9.00 -3.21 26.78
N LYS A 145 10.00 -4.09 26.91
CA LYS A 145 11.36 -3.78 27.39
C LYS A 145 12.37 -3.89 26.25
N PRO A 146 12.48 -2.87 25.39
CA PRO A 146 13.49 -2.83 24.35
C PRO A 146 14.88 -2.53 24.89
N GLU A 147 15.87 -3.19 24.30
CA GLU A 147 17.30 -2.91 24.36
C GLU A 147 17.82 -2.86 22.91
N TYR A 148 18.85 -2.06 22.63
CA TYR A 148 19.46 -2.03 21.30
C TYR A 148 20.98 -2.16 21.36
N VAL A 149 21.55 -2.68 20.28
CA VAL A 149 22.99 -2.79 20.00
C VAL A 149 23.25 -2.36 18.56
N LEU A 150 24.47 -1.92 18.25
CA LEU A 150 24.78 -1.26 16.98
C LEU A 150 25.53 -2.15 15.98
N SER A 151 25.68 -3.44 16.28
CA SER A 151 26.32 -4.38 15.37
C SER A 151 25.86 -5.82 15.58
N GLY A 152 25.96 -6.62 14.51
CA GLY A 152 25.69 -8.05 14.57
C GLY A 152 26.51 -8.81 15.61
N ARG A 153 27.77 -8.39 15.82
CA ARG A 153 28.64 -9.02 16.83
C ARG A 153 28.16 -8.75 18.25
N GLU A 154 27.80 -7.51 18.55
CA GLU A 154 27.24 -7.14 19.86
C GLU A 154 25.93 -7.88 20.13
N ALA A 155 25.10 -8.07 19.10
CA ALA A 155 23.85 -8.84 19.21
C ALA A 155 24.10 -10.30 19.61
N VAL A 156 25.06 -10.97 18.95
CA VAL A 156 25.45 -12.35 19.28
C VAL A 156 25.95 -12.44 20.71
N ASP A 157 26.88 -11.56 21.11
CA ASP A 157 27.46 -11.59 22.45
C ASP A 157 26.39 -11.31 23.52
N ARG A 158 25.49 -10.34 23.27
CA ARG A 158 24.38 -10.00 24.18
C ARG A 158 23.39 -11.14 24.39
N LEU A 159 23.07 -11.89 23.33
CA LEU A 159 22.15 -13.04 23.41
C LEU A 159 22.79 -14.22 24.13
N VAL A 160 24.10 -14.46 23.93
CA VAL A 160 24.86 -15.49 24.66
C VAL A 160 24.92 -15.14 26.15
N ASP A 161 25.17 -13.88 26.49
CA ASP A 161 25.21 -13.41 27.88
C ASP A 161 23.83 -13.51 28.55
N ALA A 162 22.74 -13.17 27.84
CA ALA A 162 21.37 -13.38 28.32
C ALA A 162 21.10 -14.85 28.63
N GLU A 163 21.41 -15.76 27.69
CA GLU A 163 21.17 -17.19 27.88
C GLU A 163 21.98 -17.75 29.06
N ALA A 164 23.23 -17.31 29.22
CA ALA A 164 24.07 -17.67 30.36
C ALA A 164 23.52 -17.14 31.71
N ALA A 165 22.84 -15.99 31.69
CA ALA A 165 22.15 -15.41 32.85
C ALA A 165 20.76 -16.04 33.10
N GLY A 166 20.27 -16.92 32.22
CA GLY A 166 18.92 -17.48 32.28
C GLY A 166 17.82 -16.52 31.83
N GLU A 167 18.20 -15.44 31.13
CA GLU A 167 17.29 -14.48 30.52
C GLU A 167 16.94 -14.92 29.09
N GLN A 168 15.72 -14.60 28.64
CA GLN A 168 15.27 -14.88 27.29
C GLN A 168 14.63 -13.64 26.69
N PHE A 169 15.05 -13.30 25.47
CA PHE A 169 14.36 -12.29 24.67
C PHE A 169 13.08 -12.90 24.09
N PHE A 170 12.01 -12.10 24.06
CA PHE A 170 10.76 -12.43 23.39
C PHE A 170 10.93 -12.43 21.87
N ALA A 171 11.67 -11.45 21.34
CA ALA A 171 12.00 -11.35 19.93
C ALA A 171 13.31 -10.57 19.73
N VAL A 172 13.96 -10.80 18.59
CA VAL A 172 15.10 -10.02 18.12
C VAL A 172 14.71 -9.37 16.79
N ILE A 173 14.93 -8.07 16.67
CA ILE A 173 14.68 -7.27 15.48
C ILE A 173 16.05 -6.89 14.90
N ILE A 174 16.33 -7.27 13.66
CA ILE A 174 17.67 -7.12 13.05
C ILE A 174 17.57 -6.42 11.71
N ASP A 175 18.37 -5.37 11.49
CA ASP A 175 18.55 -4.80 10.16
C ASP A 175 19.35 -5.73 9.25
N TRP A 176 18.91 -5.82 7.99
CA TRP A 176 19.57 -6.65 7.00
C TRP A 176 20.97 -6.15 6.67
N ILE A 177 21.09 -4.84 6.43
CA ILE A 177 22.34 -4.21 5.98
C ILE A 177 23.01 -3.59 7.19
N MET A 178 24.10 -4.19 7.64
CA MET A 178 24.96 -3.61 8.67
C MET A 178 26.43 -3.79 8.27
N PRO A 179 27.32 -2.84 8.60
CA PRO A 179 28.74 -2.94 8.31
C PRO A 179 29.39 -4.08 9.09
N GLY A 180 30.30 -4.79 8.43
CA GLY A 180 31.04 -5.90 9.02
C GLY A 180 30.24 -7.19 9.01
N MET A 181 29.38 -7.40 10.00
CA MET A 181 28.51 -8.57 10.09
C MET A 181 27.08 -8.17 9.72
N ASP A 182 26.64 -8.58 8.53
CA ASP A 182 25.29 -8.30 8.03
C ASP A 182 24.21 -9.08 8.81
N GLY A 183 22.94 -8.76 8.56
CA GLY A 183 21.81 -9.40 9.24
C GLY A 183 21.77 -10.92 9.08
N VAL A 184 22.08 -11.46 7.89
CA VAL A 184 22.10 -12.92 7.66
C VAL A 184 23.19 -13.59 8.44
N GLN A 185 24.40 -13.04 8.39
CA GLN A 185 25.56 -13.56 9.10
C GLN A 185 25.30 -13.53 10.61
N THR A 186 24.69 -12.45 11.10
CA THR A 186 24.26 -12.30 12.49
C THR A 186 23.28 -13.42 12.87
N ILE A 187 22.23 -13.64 12.09
CA ILE A 187 21.23 -14.70 12.35
C ILE A 187 21.89 -16.08 12.39
N ARG A 188 22.73 -16.39 11.39
CA ARG A 188 23.46 -17.67 11.34
C ARG A 188 24.34 -17.86 12.56
N GLU A 189 24.97 -16.81 13.06
CA GLU A 189 25.85 -16.90 14.22
C GLU A 189 25.08 -17.00 15.53
N ILE A 190 23.97 -16.28 15.67
CA ILE A 190 23.02 -16.46 16.79
C ILE A 190 22.59 -17.93 16.85
N ARG A 191 22.06 -18.48 15.75
CA ARG A 191 21.58 -19.88 15.70
C ARG A 191 22.65 -20.93 15.95
N LYS A 192 23.93 -20.60 15.81
CA LYS A 192 25.05 -21.52 16.13
C LYS A 192 25.47 -21.45 17.60
N ARG A 193 25.39 -20.27 18.23
CA ARG A 193 25.98 -20.00 19.54
C ARG A 193 24.98 -19.99 20.68
N THR A 194 23.69 -19.84 20.37
CA THR A 194 22.59 -19.94 21.33
C THR A 194 21.80 -21.21 21.10
N ASN A 195 21.20 -21.78 22.16
CA ASN A 195 20.30 -22.92 22.03
C ASN A 195 18.84 -22.49 21.88
N GLY A 196 18.57 -21.19 21.82
CA GLY A 196 17.22 -20.62 21.83
C GLY A 196 16.58 -20.49 20.46
N ASP A 197 15.32 -20.93 20.36
CA ASP A 197 14.41 -20.67 19.23
C ASP A 197 13.82 -19.25 19.29
N VAL A 198 14.59 -18.27 19.79
CA VAL A 198 14.11 -16.88 19.88
C VAL A 198 13.66 -16.42 18.48
N PRO A 199 12.43 -15.90 18.33
CA PRO A 199 11.96 -15.38 17.07
C PRO A 199 12.85 -14.24 16.58
N ILE A 200 13.30 -14.33 15.33
CA ILE A 200 14.09 -13.27 14.70
C ILE A 200 13.28 -12.61 13.58
N ILE A 201 13.15 -11.30 13.67
CA ILE A 201 12.43 -10.43 12.75
C ILE A 201 13.48 -9.66 11.96
N VAL A 202 13.50 -9.83 10.64
CA VAL A 202 14.41 -9.11 9.76
C VAL A 202 13.73 -7.84 9.25
N ILE A 203 14.46 -6.73 9.35
CA ILE A 203 14.08 -5.45 8.76
C ILE A 203 14.89 -5.24 7.48
N SER A 204 14.25 -4.84 6.38
CA SER A 204 14.98 -4.40 5.18
C SER A 204 14.27 -3.27 4.43
N ALA A 205 15.03 -2.58 3.57
CA ALA A 205 14.49 -1.71 2.54
C ALA A 205 14.06 -2.53 1.30
N TYR A 206 13.29 -1.90 0.41
CA TYR A 206 12.67 -2.45 -0.81
C TYR A 206 13.61 -3.33 -1.67
N ASP A 207 13.49 -4.66 -1.56
CA ASP A 207 13.34 -5.68 -2.62
C ASP A 207 13.42 -7.08 -1.98
N TRP A 208 12.31 -7.80 -1.91
CA TRP A 208 12.12 -8.89 -0.91
C TRP A 208 12.41 -10.31 -1.42
N THR A 209 12.28 -10.56 -2.72
CA THR A 209 12.12 -11.94 -3.22
C THR A 209 13.39 -12.79 -3.12
N GLU A 210 14.57 -12.24 -3.38
CA GLU A 210 15.83 -12.98 -3.24
C GLU A 210 16.36 -12.99 -1.80
N ILE A 211 16.21 -11.86 -1.09
CA ILE A 211 16.71 -11.64 0.27
C ILE A 211 15.94 -12.50 1.29
N GLU A 212 14.61 -12.59 1.17
CA GLU A 212 13.77 -13.34 2.12
C GLU A 212 14.15 -14.83 2.16
N LYS A 213 14.48 -15.43 1.01
CA LYS A 213 14.83 -16.85 0.93
C LYS A 213 16.11 -17.14 1.71
N GLU A 214 17.14 -16.31 1.55
CA GLU A 214 18.41 -16.48 2.27
C GLU A 214 18.22 -16.30 3.78
N ALA A 215 17.45 -15.29 4.17
CA ALA A 215 17.14 -15.00 5.56
C ALA A 215 16.37 -16.13 6.26
N ARG A 216 15.35 -16.70 5.59
CA ARG A 216 14.59 -17.85 6.10
C ARG A 216 15.49 -19.08 6.27
N GLN A 217 16.39 -19.32 5.31
CA GLN A 217 17.38 -20.40 5.40
C GLN A 217 18.38 -20.18 6.54
N ALA A 218 18.69 -18.93 6.87
CA ALA A 218 19.52 -18.60 8.02
C ALA A 218 18.81 -18.80 9.36
N GLY A 219 17.47 -18.84 9.38
CA GLY A 219 16.66 -19.06 10.59
C GLY A 219 15.86 -17.84 11.05
N ALA A 220 15.59 -16.88 10.16
CA ALA A 220 14.64 -15.79 10.39
C ALA A 220 13.20 -16.31 10.48
N SER A 221 12.43 -15.75 11.41
CA SER A 221 11.02 -16.09 11.64
C SER A 221 10.08 -15.20 10.82
N PHE A 222 10.32 -13.89 10.80
CA PHE A 222 9.45 -12.89 10.17
C PHE A 222 10.25 -11.78 9.47
N PHE A 223 9.52 -10.98 8.67
CA PHE A 223 10.05 -9.92 7.82
C PHE A 223 9.20 -8.66 7.90
N VAL A 224 9.84 -7.50 8.03
CA VAL A 224 9.18 -6.19 8.09
C VAL A 224 9.94 -5.16 7.26
N SER A 225 9.24 -4.41 6.41
CA SER A 225 9.84 -3.34 5.64
C SER A 225 10.05 -2.06 6.43
N LYS A 226 11.17 -1.37 6.18
CA LYS A 226 11.31 0.05 6.57
C LYS A 226 10.36 0.90 5.69
N PRO A 227 9.71 1.95 6.24
CA PRO A 227 9.76 2.38 7.64
C PRO A 227 8.95 1.47 8.57
N LEU A 228 9.44 1.27 9.80
CA LEU A 228 8.72 0.52 10.84
C LEU A 228 7.50 1.31 11.31
N PHE A 229 6.35 0.65 11.39
CA PHE A 229 5.12 1.21 11.93
C PHE A 229 4.66 0.43 13.16
N LYS A 230 4.14 1.14 14.17
CA LYS A 230 3.65 0.57 15.44
C LYS A 230 2.58 -0.50 15.21
N SER A 231 1.66 -0.26 14.27
CA SER A 231 0.59 -1.19 13.89
C SER A 231 1.13 -2.50 13.33
N ARG A 232 2.18 -2.45 12.49
CA ARG A 232 2.78 -3.63 11.88
C ARG A 232 3.55 -4.46 12.91
N LEU A 233 4.34 -3.82 13.77
CA LEU A 233 5.02 -4.52 14.87
C LEU A 233 4.02 -5.19 15.81
N LYS A 234 2.94 -4.49 16.16
CA LYS A 234 1.84 -5.05 16.95
C LYS A 234 1.27 -6.32 16.32
N GLN A 235 0.87 -6.28 15.05
CA GLN A 235 0.31 -7.46 14.36
C GLN A 235 1.27 -8.66 14.42
N LEU A 236 2.55 -8.41 14.18
CA LEU A 236 3.58 -9.44 14.21
C LEU A 236 3.75 -10.03 15.62
N PHE A 237 3.75 -9.21 16.67
CA PHE A 237 3.84 -9.70 18.05
C PHE A 237 2.60 -10.49 18.49
N VAL A 238 1.40 -10.12 18.03
CA VAL A 238 0.19 -10.92 18.24
C VAL A 238 0.32 -12.30 17.59
N GLU A 239 0.84 -12.35 16.36
CA GLU A 239 1.09 -13.61 15.64
C GLU A 239 2.13 -14.48 16.38
N LEU A 240 3.18 -13.87 16.94
CA LEU A 240 4.19 -14.55 17.75
C LEU A 240 3.65 -15.17 19.04
N LEU A 241 2.64 -14.54 19.66
CA LEU A 241 1.99 -15.07 20.85
C LEU A 241 1.03 -16.24 20.55
N GLY A 242 0.88 -16.63 19.28
CA GLY A 242 0.05 -17.77 18.88
C GLY A 242 -1.45 -17.49 18.93
N ALA A 243 -1.87 -16.23 19.00
CA ALA A 243 -3.25 -15.85 18.76
C ALA A 243 -3.56 -16.04 17.27
N GLU A 244 -4.62 -16.79 16.94
CA GLU A 244 -5.07 -16.85 15.55
C GLU A 244 -5.38 -15.43 15.07
N PRO A 245 -4.81 -14.98 13.95
CA PRO A 245 -5.11 -13.66 13.42
C PRO A 245 -6.62 -13.58 13.18
N ALA A 246 -7.26 -12.61 13.83
CA ALA A 246 -8.59 -12.17 13.42
C ALA A 246 -8.44 -11.65 11.98
N GLN A 247 -8.94 -12.42 11.01
CA GLN A 247 -8.73 -12.33 9.56
C GLN A 247 -7.41 -12.94 9.05
N LYS A 248 -7.49 -14.24 8.69
CA LYS A 248 -6.79 -14.75 7.51
C LYS A 248 -7.44 -14.14 6.26
N ASP A 249 -7.09 -12.90 5.94
CA ASP A 249 -7.09 -12.50 4.54
C ASP A 249 -5.75 -12.95 3.96
N ILE A 250 -5.84 -13.92 3.07
CA ILE A 250 -4.73 -14.57 2.41
C ILE A 250 -4.03 -13.49 1.55
N GLU A 251 -2.98 -12.86 2.08
CA GLU A 251 -1.94 -12.21 1.27
C GLU A 251 -1.10 -13.30 0.58
N GLU A 252 -1.73 -14.04 -0.34
CA GLU A 252 -0.97 -14.65 -1.43
C GLU A 252 -0.53 -13.49 -2.33
N LYS A 253 0.73 -13.06 -2.17
CA LYS A 253 1.38 -12.10 -3.05
C LYS A 253 1.42 -12.67 -4.46
N LEU A 254 0.39 -12.35 -5.25
CA LEU A 254 0.44 -12.41 -6.71
C LEU A 254 1.38 -11.31 -7.18
N ASP A 255 2.37 -11.67 -7.99
CA ASP A 255 3.19 -10.70 -8.70
C ASP A 255 2.27 -9.99 -9.72
N VAL A 256 1.95 -8.72 -9.46
CA VAL A 256 1.01 -7.92 -10.25
C VAL A 256 1.48 -7.81 -11.72
N SER A 257 2.77 -8.06 -11.99
CA SER A 257 3.34 -8.09 -13.34
C SER A 257 2.95 -9.33 -14.17
N GLU A 258 2.37 -10.36 -13.55
CA GLU A 258 1.90 -11.59 -14.22
C GLU A 258 0.38 -11.61 -14.48
N VAL A 259 -0.37 -10.60 -14.01
CA VAL A 259 -1.82 -10.53 -14.21
C VAL A 259 -2.12 -9.95 -15.60
N ASP A 260 -2.29 -10.84 -16.57
CA ASP A 260 -2.74 -10.50 -17.93
C ASP A 260 -4.27 -10.61 -18.01
N LEU A 261 -4.95 -9.48 -18.19
CA LEU A 261 -6.39 -9.43 -18.44
C LEU A 261 -6.72 -9.14 -19.91
N SER A 262 -5.74 -9.32 -20.81
CA SER A 262 -5.92 -9.09 -22.25
C SER A 262 -7.11 -9.85 -22.82
N GLY A 263 -7.96 -9.14 -23.57
CA GLY A 263 -9.14 -9.70 -24.23
C GLY A 263 -10.36 -9.88 -23.34
N LYS A 264 -10.28 -9.48 -22.07
CA LYS A 264 -11.44 -9.38 -21.18
C LYS A 264 -12.09 -8.00 -21.31
N ARG A 265 -13.43 -7.96 -21.23
CA ARG A 265 -14.24 -6.74 -21.31
C ARG A 265 -14.93 -6.46 -19.99
N GLY A 266 -15.01 -5.20 -19.58
CA GLY A 266 -15.91 -4.84 -18.50
C GLY A 266 -16.58 -3.49 -18.66
N LEU A 267 -17.61 -3.31 -17.85
CA LEU A 267 -18.41 -2.10 -17.80
C LEU A 267 -18.08 -1.33 -16.53
N LEU A 268 -17.70 -0.06 -16.66
CA LEU A 268 -17.44 0.87 -15.55
C LEU A 268 -18.60 1.86 -15.44
N ALA A 269 -19.44 1.71 -14.43
CA ALA A 269 -20.51 2.66 -14.12
C ALA A 269 -19.99 3.69 -13.08
N GLU A 270 -19.66 4.89 -13.55
CA GLU A 270 -19.09 5.98 -12.76
C GLU A 270 -19.50 7.35 -13.36
N ASP A 271 -20.21 8.14 -12.56
CA ASP A 271 -20.75 9.45 -12.97
C ASP A 271 -19.70 10.57 -12.90
N ASN A 272 -18.63 10.39 -12.12
CA ASN A 272 -17.54 11.35 -12.01
C ASN A 272 -16.45 11.09 -13.07
N ASP A 273 -16.22 12.07 -13.95
CA ASP A 273 -15.24 11.98 -15.04
C ASP A 273 -13.82 11.65 -14.57
N LEU A 274 -13.37 12.26 -13.48
CA LEU A 274 -12.03 12.04 -12.94
C LEU A 274 -11.89 10.62 -12.38
N ASN A 275 -12.87 10.16 -11.60
CA ASN A 275 -12.84 8.80 -11.05
C ASN A 275 -12.87 7.75 -12.18
N ALA A 276 -13.66 8.00 -13.21
CA ALA A 276 -13.78 7.10 -14.34
C ALA A 276 -12.49 7.02 -15.14
N GLU A 277 -11.87 8.16 -15.43
CA GLU A 277 -10.58 8.23 -16.13
C GLU A 277 -9.47 7.53 -15.33
N VAL A 278 -9.45 7.72 -14.01
CA VAL A 278 -8.51 7.06 -13.10
C VAL A 278 -8.73 5.54 -13.14
N ALA A 279 -9.94 5.05 -12.88
CA ALA A 279 -10.24 3.62 -12.88
C ALA A 279 -9.98 2.96 -14.26
N ALA A 280 -10.33 3.66 -15.34
CA ALA A 280 -10.09 3.20 -16.70
C ALA A 280 -8.59 3.03 -17.00
N ALA A 281 -7.78 4.04 -16.68
CA ALA A 281 -6.34 4.00 -16.92
C ALA A 281 -5.65 2.79 -16.26
N PHE A 282 -6.12 2.37 -15.07
CA PHE A 282 -5.53 1.23 -14.36
C PHE A 282 -5.93 -0.13 -14.95
N LEU A 283 -7.19 -0.30 -15.27
CA LEU A 283 -7.71 -1.55 -15.83
C LEU A 283 -7.21 -1.74 -17.27
N GLU A 284 -7.17 -0.67 -18.08
CA GLU A 284 -6.60 -0.70 -19.43
C GLU A 284 -5.09 -1.00 -19.43
N ALA A 285 -4.35 -0.53 -18.41
CA ALA A 285 -2.93 -0.86 -18.27
C ALA A 285 -2.68 -2.36 -18.02
N ALA A 286 -3.67 -3.09 -17.48
CA ALA A 286 -3.65 -4.55 -17.33
C ALA A 286 -4.20 -5.31 -18.56
N GLY A 287 -4.51 -4.60 -19.66
CA GLY A 287 -5.03 -5.18 -20.90
C GLY A 287 -6.56 -5.32 -20.96
N PHE A 288 -7.28 -4.78 -19.97
CA PHE A 288 -8.73 -4.87 -19.87
C PHE A 288 -9.42 -3.86 -20.81
N GLU A 289 -10.40 -4.31 -21.60
CA GLU A 289 -11.21 -3.41 -22.44
C GLU A 289 -12.40 -2.86 -21.63
N LEU A 290 -12.47 -1.54 -21.45
CA LEU A 290 -13.54 -0.91 -20.68
C LEU A 290 -14.51 -0.11 -21.53
N GLU A 291 -15.78 -0.23 -21.18
CA GLU A 291 -16.84 0.69 -21.59
C GLU A 291 -17.37 1.44 -20.36
N ARG A 292 -17.73 2.71 -20.52
CA ARG A 292 -18.20 3.56 -19.42
C ARG A 292 -19.70 3.82 -19.52
N ALA A 293 -20.39 3.71 -18.39
CA ALA A 293 -21.74 4.24 -18.15
C ALA A 293 -21.69 5.41 -17.17
N LEU A 294 -22.50 6.45 -17.39
CA LEU A 294 -22.51 7.66 -16.55
C LEU A 294 -23.47 7.57 -15.36
N ASN A 295 -24.26 6.49 -15.27
CA ASN A 295 -25.20 6.24 -14.18
C ASN A 295 -25.67 4.77 -14.22
N GLY A 296 -26.40 4.34 -13.19
CA GLY A 296 -26.90 2.97 -13.08
C GLY A 296 -27.92 2.57 -14.15
N GLN A 297 -28.67 3.53 -14.72
CA GLN A 297 -29.67 3.27 -15.75
C GLN A 297 -28.99 2.94 -17.07
N GLU A 298 -27.98 3.74 -17.45
CA GLU A 298 -27.13 3.46 -18.60
C GLU A 298 -26.40 2.12 -18.43
N ALA A 299 -25.87 1.83 -17.23
CA ALA A 299 -25.20 0.56 -16.97
C ALA A 299 -26.15 -0.63 -17.18
N PHE A 300 -27.38 -0.54 -16.68
CA PHE A 300 -28.42 -1.55 -16.91
C PHE A 300 -28.76 -1.70 -18.40
N GLU A 301 -28.95 -0.59 -19.13
CA GLU A 301 -29.26 -0.61 -20.56
C GLU A 301 -28.13 -1.23 -21.38
N MET A 302 -26.87 -0.89 -21.09
CA MET A 302 -25.71 -1.46 -21.75
C MET A 302 -25.61 -2.97 -21.53
N VAL A 303 -25.84 -3.47 -20.30
CA VAL A 303 -25.85 -4.92 -20.04
C VAL A 303 -27.03 -5.61 -20.73
N ARG A 304 -28.22 -4.99 -20.73
CA ARG A 304 -29.43 -5.54 -21.34
C ARG A 304 -29.30 -5.64 -22.86
N ASP A 305 -28.73 -4.61 -23.50
CA ASP A 305 -28.74 -4.47 -24.96
C ASP A 305 -27.64 -5.30 -25.63
N HIS A 306 -26.65 -5.78 -24.87
CA HIS A 306 -25.62 -6.69 -25.36
C HIS A 306 -26.00 -8.18 -25.17
N GLU A 307 -25.35 -9.02 -25.97
CA GLU A 307 -25.47 -10.47 -25.84
C GLU A 307 -24.79 -10.97 -24.54
N PRO A 308 -25.28 -12.07 -23.96
CA PRO A 308 -24.63 -12.70 -22.82
C PRO A 308 -23.14 -12.98 -23.01
N GLY A 309 -22.34 -12.76 -21.96
CA GLY A 309 -20.90 -12.95 -22.01
C GLY A 309 -20.15 -11.85 -22.78
N TYR A 310 -20.83 -10.78 -23.21
CA TYR A 310 -20.17 -9.61 -23.79
C TYR A 310 -19.29 -8.89 -22.75
N TYR A 311 -19.78 -8.74 -21.51
CA TYR A 311 -18.97 -8.24 -20.40
C TYR A 311 -18.54 -9.42 -19.52
N ASP A 312 -17.25 -9.48 -19.18
CA ASP A 312 -16.69 -10.41 -18.20
C ASP A 312 -16.94 -9.93 -16.77
N CYS A 313 -17.06 -8.63 -16.52
CA CYS A 313 -17.50 -8.08 -15.24
C CYS A 313 -18.06 -6.65 -15.33
N VAL A 314 -18.68 -6.20 -14.25
CA VAL A 314 -19.15 -4.82 -14.07
C VAL A 314 -18.57 -4.22 -12.79
N PHE A 315 -18.01 -3.02 -12.89
CA PHE A 315 -17.65 -2.16 -11.77
C PHE A 315 -18.74 -1.11 -11.58
N MET A 316 -19.41 -1.13 -10.44
CA MET A 316 -20.63 -0.37 -10.20
C MET A 316 -20.43 0.61 -9.05
N ASP A 317 -20.42 1.92 -9.34
CA ASP A 317 -20.48 2.91 -8.28
C ASP A 317 -21.81 2.81 -7.51
N MET A 318 -21.72 2.93 -6.19
CA MET A 318 -22.88 2.86 -5.32
C MET A 318 -23.73 4.12 -5.40
N GLN A 319 -23.11 5.29 -5.58
CA GLN A 319 -23.79 6.59 -5.53
C GLN A 319 -23.73 7.28 -6.89
N MET A 320 -24.75 7.07 -7.71
CA MET A 320 -24.90 7.69 -9.02
C MET A 320 -26.26 8.38 -9.15
N PRO A 321 -26.38 9.43 -9.98
CA PRO A 321 -27.66 10.04 -10.32
C PRO A 321 -28.55 9.08 -11.11
N VAL A 322 -29.86 9.39 -11.20
CA VAL A 322 -30.90 8.63 -11.94
C VAL A 322 -31.19 7.25 -11.35
N MET A 323 -30.20 6.36 -11.29
CA MET A 323 -30.29 5.03 -10.70
C MET A 323 -28.98 4.72 -9.98
N ASN A 324 -29.08 4.37 -8.70
CA ASN A 324 -27.92 4.02 -7.88
C ASN A 324 -27.44 2.59 -8.17
N GLY A 325 -26.24 2.24 -7.68
CA GLY A 325 -25.62 0.94 -7.96
C GLY A 325 -26.39 -0.27 -7.43
N LEU A 326 -27.11 -0.14 -6.30
CA LEU A 326 -27.93 -1.24 -5.75
C LEU A 326 -29.13 -1.54 -6.66
N ASP A 327 -29.84 -0.50 -7.06
CA ASP A 327 -31.04 -0.63 -7.89
C ASP A 327 -30.66 -1.08 -9.31
N ALA A 328 -29.55 -0.58 -9.86
CA ALA A 328 -29.00 -1.06 -11.13
C ALA A 328 -28.63 -2.54 -11.07
N THR A 329 -27.96 -2.97 -9.99
CA THR A 329 -27.58 -4.38 -9.83
C THR A 329 -28.79 -5.29 -9.75
N ARG A 330 -29.81 -4.93 -8.96
CA ARG A 330 -31.06 -5.70 -8.88
C ARG A 330 -31.73 -5.79 -10.25
N ALA A 331 -31.81 -4.67 -10.97
CA ALA A 331 -32.39 -4.64 -12.31
C ALA A 331 -31.64 -5.55 -13.29
N ILE A 332 -30.30 -5.60 -13.21
CA ILE A 332 -29.46 -6.50 -14.02
C ILE A 332 -29.74 -7.97 -13.66
N ARG A 333 -29.82 -8.31 -12.37
CA ARG A 333 -30.12 -9.68 -11.91
C ARG A 333 -31.53 -10.14 -12.26
N ASP A 334 -32.49 -9.23 -12.36
CA ASP A 334 -33.89 -9.51 -12.72
C ASP A 334 -34.13 -9.66 -14.24
N LEU A 335 -33.09 -9.54 -15.10
CA LEU A 335 -33.23 -9.65 -16.55
C LEU A 335 -33.67 -11.07 -16.98
N PRO A 336 -34.80 -11.22 -17.71
CA PRO A 336 -35.26 -12.53 -18.14
C PRO A 336 -34.57 -12.98 -19.43
N ARG A 337 -33.66 -13.96 -19.37
CA ARG A 337 -33.16 -14.68 -20.56
C ARG A 337 -33.04 -16.17 -20.29
N GLU A 338 -33.60 -17.00 -21.17
CA GLU A 338 -33.59 -18.47 -21.06
C GLU A 338 -32.18 -19.08 -21.27
N ASP A 339 -31.28 -18.32 -21.89
CA ASP A 339 -30.01 -18.81 -22.41
C ASP A 339 -28.79 -18.40 -21.56
N THR A 340 -29.00 -17.69 -20.45
CA THR A 340 -27.89 -17.13 -19.64
C THR A 340 -28.27 -16.93 -18.20
N ASP A 341 -27.36 -17.35 -17.32
CA ASP A 341 -27.41 -17.05 -15.91
C ASP A 341 -26.74 -15.70 -15.63
N TYR A 342 -27.53 -14.62 -15.52
CA TYR A 342 -26.98 -13.33 -15.11
C TYR A 342 -26.52 -13.32 -13.66
N ASP A 343 -26.81 -14.35 -12.84
CA ASP A 343 -26.16 -14.51 -11.53
C ASP A 343 -24.66 -14.82 -11.68
N ALA A 344 -24.23 -15.31 -12.86
CA ALA A 344 -22.83 -15.59 -13.15
C ALA A 344 -22.02 -14.36 -13.55
N LEU A 345 -22.64 -13.24 -13.99
CA LEU A 345 -21.92 -12.02 -14.34
C LEU A 345 -21.39 -11.35 -13.06
N PRO A 346 -20.07 -11.28 -12.84
CA PRO A 346 -19.50 -10.64 -11.65
C PRO A 346 -19.79 -9.15 -11.64
N ILE A 347 -20.43 -8.66 -10.58
CA ILE A 347 -20.68 -7.23 -10.34
C ILE A 347 -19.98 -6.83 -9.05
N PHE A 348 -19.04 -5.89 -9.14
CA PHE A 348 -18.26 -5.38 -8.02
C PHE A 348 -18.70 -3.96 -7.66
N ALA A 349 -19.06 -3.74 -6.41
CA ALA A 349 -19.37 -2.40 -5.90
C ALA A 349 -18.10 -1.54 -5.83
N MET A 350 -18.17 -0.29 -6.23
CA MET A 350 -17.16 0.72 -5.92
C MET A 350 -17.72 1.67 -4.87
N THR A 351 -17.12 1.73 -3.69
CA THR A 351 -17.70 2.42 -2.54
C THR A 351 -16.73 3.41 -1.92
N ALA A 352 -17.18 4.59 -1.50
CA ALA A 352 -16.32 5.56 -0.81
C ALA A 352 -16.00 5.15 0.63
N ASN A 353 -16.73 4.18 1.20
CA ASN A 353 -16.53 3.70 2.56
C ASN A 353 -17.05 2.26 2.70
N ALA A 354 -16.14 1.28 2.62
CA ALA A 354 -16.46 -0.15 2.73
C ALA A 354 -17.18 -0.54 4.04
N PHE A 355 -17.09 0.29 5.08
CA PHE A 355 -17.77 0.06 6.36
C PHE A 355 -19.17 0.69 6.46
N VAL A 356 -19.47 1.74 5.68
CA VAL A 356 -20.74 2.50 5.78
C VAL A 356 -21.73 2.06 4.70
N ASP A 357 -21.24 1.68 3.52
CA ASP A 357 -22.07 1.03 2.53
C ASP A 357 -22.24 -0.44 2.95
N ASP A 358 -23.40 -0.72 3.56
CA ASP A 358 -23.84 -2.01 4.10
C ASP A 358 -23.40 -3.16 3.16
N VAL A 359 -22.28 -3.83 3.49
CA VAL A 359 -21.80 -5.05 2.80
C VAL A 359 -22.91 -6.11 2.71
N ARG A 360 -23.86 -6.06 3.65
CA ARG A 360 -25.09 -6.85 3.61
C ARG A 360 -26.01 -6.47 2.45
N LYS A 361 -26.26 -5.18 2.22
CA LYS A 361 -27.14 -4.69 1.14
C LYS A 361 -26.55 -4.95 -0.24
N THR A 362 -25.24 -4.81 -0.41
CA THR A 362 -24.55 -5.12 -1.68
C THR A 362 -24.62 -6.60 -1.98
N LYS A 363 -24.38 -7.46 -0.99
CA LYS A 363 -24.51 -8.91 -1.12
C LYS A 363 -25.96 -9.35 -1.39
N GLU A 364 -26.94 -8.78 -0.69
CA GLU A 364 -28.37 -9.04 -0.89
C GLU A 364 -28.86 -8.58 -2.27
N ALA A 365 -28.26 -7.54 -2.83
CA ALA A 365 -28.55 -7.09 -4.20
C ALA A 365 -27.91 -8.00 -5.28
N GLY A 366 -27.04 -8.94 -4.90
CA GLY A 366 -26.40 -9.87 -5.81
C GLY A 366 -25.01 -9.45 -6.32
N MET A 367 -24.32 -8.55 -5.62
CA MET A 367 -22.93 -8.17 -5.94
C MET A 367 -21.93 -9.21 -5.41
N ASN A 368 -20.84 -9.40 -6.17
CA ASN A 368 -19.83 -10.44 -5.95
C ASN A 368 -18.65 -9.96 -5.09
N GLY A 369 -18.52 -8.65 -4.90
CA GLY A 369 -17.46 -8.04 -4.09
C GLY A 369 -17.61 -6.53 -4.02
N HIS A 370 -16.69 -5.88 -3.31
CA HIS A 370 -16.61 -4.43 -3.22
C HIS A 370 -15.16 -3.96 -3.23
N PHE A 371 -14.94 -2.79 -3.81
CA PHE A 371 -13.67 -2.09 -3.82
C PHE A 371 -13.88 -0.71 -3.18
N ALA A 372 -13.04 -0.38 -2.20
CA ALA A 372 -13.03 0.96 -1.65
C ALA A 372 -12.46 1.95 -2.67
N LYS A 373 -13.00 3.16 -2.71
CA LYS A 373 -12.44 4.31 -3.42
C LYS A 373 -11.55 5.11 -2.44
N PRO A 374 -10.34 5.55 -2.84
CA PRO A 374 -9.69 5.26 -4.13
C PRO A 374 -9.34 3.77 -4.28
N LEU A 375 -9.45 3.25 -5.50
CA LEU A 375 -9.22 1.83 -5.81
C LEU A 375 -7.80 1.42 -5.44
N ASP A 376 -7.67 0.34 -4.67
CA ASP A 376 -6.40 -0.35 -4.47
C ASP A 376 -6.16 -1.31 -5.65
N PHE A 377 -5.18 -1.00 -6.49
CA PHE A 377 -4.88 -1.77 -7.70
C PHE A 377 -4.43 -3.19 -7.43
N THR A 378 -3.71 -3.41 -6.33
CA THR A 378 -3.22 -4.74 -5.98
C THR A 378 -4.40 -5.63 -5.61
N VAL A 379 -5.32 -5.10 -4.80
CA VAL A 379 -6.54 -5.80 -4.38
C VAL A 379 -7.48 -6.03 -5.57
N LEU A 380 -7.65 -5.02 -6.42
CA LEU A 380 -8.47 -5.09 -7.63
C LEU A 380 -8.00 -6.20 -8.57
N LEU A 381 -6.73 -6.16 -8.99
CA LEU A 381 -6.16 -7.12 -9.94
C LEU A 381 -6.13 -8.55 -9.37
N THR A 382 -5.82 -8.69 -8.08
CA THR A 382 -5.86 -10.00 -7.40
C THR A 382 -7.28 -10.58 -7.41
N THR A 383 -8.28 -9.76 -7.11
CA THR A 383 -9.70 -10.18 -7.09
C THR A 383 -10.18 -10.57 -8.49
N LEU A 384 -9.84 -9.79 -9.50
CA LEU A 384 -10.19 -10.08 -10.90
C LEU A 384 -9.51 -11.36 -11.40
N HIS A 385 -8.24 -11.55 -11.08
CA HIS A 385 -7.52 -12.79 -11.43
C HIS A 385 -8.13 -14.04 -10.77
N GLN A 386 -8.72 -13.91 -9.58
CA GLN A 386 -9.40 -15.02 -8.90
C GLN A 386 -10.80 -15.27 -9.45
N GLN A 387 -11.55 -14.22 -9.81
CA GLN A 387 -12.95 -14.35 -10.21
C GLN A 387 -13.19 -14.50 -11.73
N LEU A 388 -12.23 -14.09 -12.58
CA LEU A 388 -12.37 -14.10 -14.05
C LEU A 388 -11.60 -15.23 -14.74
N LYS A 389 -11.12 -16.21 -13.97
CA LYS A 389 -10.39 -17.40 -14.44
C LYS A 389 -11.26 -18.41 -15.20
#